data_AF-A0A7G8GL78-F1
#
_entry.id   AF-A0A7G8GL78-F1
#
_cell.length_a   1.000
_cell.length_b   1.000
_cell.length_c   1.000
_cell.angle_alpha   90.00
_cell.angle_beta   90.00
_cell.angle_gamma   90.00
#
_symmetry.space_group_name_H-M   'P 1'
#
loop_
_entity.id
_entity.type
_entity.pdbx_description
1 polymer ?
#
loop_
_entity_poly.entity_id
_entity_poly.type
_entity_poly.pdbx_seq_one_letter_code
_entity_poly.pdbx_strand_id
1 'polypeptide(L)'
;MNPGSDDTKQALRLLLTTIAGPNYAGALEDGNLTQQIDRCIGWVRAEASEAVSLIESCVPHGKPMLAQAQKRLENLEAIRTLEQVTTAHFRATESGSTTSAADPSGNNGQ
;
A
#
# COMPACT_ATOMS: atom_id res chain seq x y z
N MET A 1 15.77 8.25 -14.81
CA MET A 1 14.43 8.78 -14.48
C MET A 1 14.15 8.38 -13.04
N ASN A 2 13.90 9.33 -12.13
CA ASN A 2 13.42 9.00 -10.78
C ASN A 2 11.88 9.05 -10.86
N PRO A 3 11.14 7.96 -10.57
CA PRO A 3 9.69 7.95 -10.72
C PRO A 3 9.04 9.01 -9.80
N GLY A 4 8.02 9.70 -10.31
CA GLY A 4 7.26 10.67 -9.52
C GLY A 4 6.39 9.98 -8.46
N SER A 5 5.80 10.79 -7.56
CA SER A 5 4.84 10.30 -6.55
C SER A 5 3.65 9.59 -7.19
N ASP A 6 3.12 10.14 -8.28
CA ASP A 6 1.95 9.59 -8.97
C ASP A 6 2.27 8.29 -9.71
N ASP A 7 3.42 8.20 -10.39
CA ASP A 7 3.88 6.96 -11.03
C ASP A 7 4.04 5.83 -10.01
N THR A 8 4.59 6.15 -8.84
CA THR A 8 4.82 5.18 -7.76
C THR A 8 3.48 4.71 -7.17
N LYS A 9 2.54 5.64 -6.91
CA LYS A 9 1.18 5.30 -6.46
C LYS A 9 0.43 4.45 -7.47
N GLN A 10 0.56 4.75 -8.77
CA GLN A 10 -0.05 3.97 -9.83
C GLN A 10 0.53 2.55 -9.91
N ALA A 11 1.86 2.41 -9.80
CA ALA A 11 2.51 1.11 -9.76
C ALA A 11 2.05 0.26 -8.56
N LEU A 12 1.95 0.87 -7.36
CA LEU A 12 1.43 0.19 -6.17
C LEU A 12 -0.03 -0.25 -6.33
N ARG A 13 -0.87 0.59 -6.97
CA ARG A 13 -2.26 0.22 -7.29
C ARG A 13 -2.32 -0.98 -8.22
N LEU A 14 -1.49 -1.03 -9.26
CA LEU A 14 -1.44 -2.19 -10.18
C LEU A 14 -1.01 -3.48 -9.48
N LEU A 15 -0.01 -3.39 -8.58
CA LEU A 15 0.41 -4.53 -7.76
C LEU A 15 -0.71 -4.99 -6.83
N LEU A 16 -1.40 -4.05 -6.18
CA LEU A 16 -2.54 -4.33 -5.32
C LEU A 16 -3.65 -5.05 -6.08
N THR A 17 -4.03 -4.55 -7.27
CA THR A 17 -5.03 -5.19 -8.14
C THR A 17 -4.61 -6.60 -8.55
N THR A 18 -3.32 -6.82 -8.81
CA THR A 18 -2.80 -8.14 -9.20
C THR A 18 -2.88 -9.14 -8.04
N ILE A 19 -2.57 -8.71 -6.81
CA ILE A 19 -2.57 -9.57 -5.62
C ILE A 19 -3.99 -9.82 -5.10
N ALA A 20 -4.84 -8.81 -5.16
CA ALA A 20 -6.26 -8.94 -4.89
C ALA A 20 -6.92 -9.89 -5.92
N GLY A 21 -6.67 -9.67 -7.20
CA GLY A 21 -7.41 -10.37 -8.25
C GLY A 21 -8.90 -9.97 -8.28
N PRO A 22 -9.72 -10.69 -9.06
CA PRO A 22 -11.09 -10.28 -9.36
C PRO A 22 -12.04 -10.32 -8.15
N ASN A 23 -11.72 -11.13 -7.13
CA ASN A 23 -12.59 -11.35 -5.97
C ASN A 23 -12.70 -10.14 -5.04
N TYR A 24 -11.76 -9.18 -5.12
CA TYR A 24 -11.79 -7.98 -4.29
C TYR A 24 -11.91 -6.69 -5.12
N ALA A 25 -12.50 -6.76 -6.31
CA ALA A 25 -12.78 -5.56 -7.10
C ALA A 25 -13.49 -4.47 -6.26
N GLY A 26 -14.48 -4.85 -5.45
CA GLY A 26 -15.16 -3.93 -4.53
C GLY A 26 -14.29 -3.33 -3.42
N ALA A 27 -13.20 -3.99 -3.02
CA ALA A 27 -12.24 -3.42 -2.06
C ALA A 27 -11.34 -2.34 -2.70
N LEU A 28 -11.34 -2.24 -4.04
CA LEU A 28 -10.52 -1.31 -4.82
C LEU A 28 -11.31 -0.11 -5.37
N GLU A 29 -12.65 -0.13 -5.32
CA GLU A 29 -13.51 0.86 -5.97
C GLU A 29 -13.34 2.28 -5.42
N ASP A 30 -13.24 2.42 -4.09
CA ASP A 30 -13.24 3.73 -3.43
C ASP A 30 -11.96 4.04 -2.63
N GLY A 31 -11.80 5.30 -2.24
CA GLY A 31 -10.81 5.73 -1.24
C GLY A 31 -9.35 5.82 -1.73
N ASN A 32 -8.47 6.18 -0.80
CA ASN A 32 -7.04 6.26 -1.08
C ASN A 32 -6.37 4.87 -1.04
N LEU A 33 -5.13 4.78 -1.54
CA LEU A 33 -4.40 3.51 -1.63
C LEU A 33 -4.28 2.79 -0.27
N THR A 34 -4.02 3.52 0.82
CA THR A 34 -3.94 2.95 2.17
C THR A 34 -5.27 2.29 2.57
N GLN A 35 -6.40 2.96 2.33
CA GLN A 35 -7.74 2.42 2.61
C GLN A 35 -8.05 1.18 1.76
N GLN A 36 -7.60 1.16 0.50
CA GLN A 36 -7.75 -0.02 -0.37
C GLN A 36 -6.93 -1.21 0.15
N ILE A 37 -5.67 -0.99 0.54
CA ILE A 37 -4.82 -2.02 1.13
C ILE A 37 -5.44 -2.58 2.42
N ASP A 38 -5.88 -1.70 3.32
CA ASP A 38 -6.45 -2.10 4.61
C ASP A 38 -7.74 -2.91 4.43
N ARG A 39 -8.58 -2.55 3.44
CA ARG A 39 -9.76 -3.36 3.08
C ARG A 39 -9.34 -4.73 2.55
N CYS A 40 -8.43 -4.80 1.59
CA CYS A 40 -7.94 -6.09 1.08
C CYS A 40 -7.41 -6.98 2.21
N ILE A 41 -6.64 -6.43 3.16
CA ILE A 41 -6.16 -7.17 4.34
C ILE A 41 -7.33 -7.69 5.18
N GLY A 42 -8.34 -6.86 5.46
CA GLY A 42 -9.52 -7.26 6.22
C GLY A 42 -10.27 -8.43 5.59
N TRP A 43 -10.43 -8.41 4.26
CA TRP A 43 -11.09 -9.49 3.52
C TRP A 43 -10.28 -10.79 3.52
N VAL A 44 -8.98 -10.73 3.25
CA VAL A 44 -8.14 -11.95 3.27
C VAL A 44 -8.05 -12.53 4.68
N ARG A 45 -8.11 -11.70 5.73
CA ARG A 45 -8.23 -12.21 7.12
C ARG A 45 -9.53 -12.96 7.34
N ALA A 46 -10.66 -12.46 6.81
CA ALA A 46 -11.93 -13.17 6.88
C ALA A 46 -11.88 -14.52 6.12
N GLU A 47 -11.25 -14.57 4.94
CA GLU A 47 -11.02 -15.83 4.22
C GLU A 47 -10.13 -16.80 5.00
N ALA A 48 -9.07 -16.31 5.65
CA ALA A 48 -8.23 -17.15 6.49
C ALA A 48 -9.05 -17.73 7.67
N SER A 49 -9.93 -16.93 8.28
CA SER A 49 -10.84 -17.41 9.33
C SER A 49 -11.82 -18.47 8.82
N GLU A 50 -12.41 -18.27 7.65
CA GLU A 50 -13.29 -19.26 7.03
C GLU A 50 -12.53 -20.57 6.73
N ALA A 51 -11.32 -20.47 6.19
CA ALA A 51 -10.47 -21.61 5.92
C ALA A 51 -10.16 -22.42 7.19
N VAL A 52 -9.94 -21.76 8.33
CA VAL A 52 -9.77 -22.42 9.63
C VAL A 52 -11.03 -23.19 10.01
N SER A 53 -12.22 -22.59 9.90
CA SER A 53 -13.49 -23.28 10.17
C SER A 53 -13.73 -24.48 9.25
N LEU A 54 -13.30 -24.40 7.99
CA LEU A 54 -13.34 -25.54 7.06
C LEU A 54 -12.39 -26.67 7.48
N ILE A 55 -11.19 -26.34 8.00
CA ILE A 55 -10.26 -27.32 8.55
C ILE A 55 -10.88 -28.02 9.77
N GLU A 56 -11.48 -27.26 10.69
CA GLU A 56 -12.17 -27.80 11.86
C GLU A 56 -13.33 -28.72 11.48
N SER A 57 -13.99 -28.42 10.35
CA SER A 57 -15.05 -29.24 9.76
C SER A 57 -14.52 -30.41 8.90
N CYS A 58 -13.22 -30.67 8.91
CA CYS A 58 -12.55 -31.72 8.13
C CYS A 58 -12.76 -31.62 6.60
N VAL A 59 -12.98 -30.41 6.07
CA VAL A 59 -13.11 -30.18 4.64
C VAL A 59 -11.73 -30.27 3.96
N PRO A 60 -11.55 -31.12 2.92
CA PRO A 60 -10.25 -31.39 2.31
C PRO A 60 -9.53 -30.14 1.78
N HIS A 61 -10.29 -29.12 1.41
CA HIS A 61 -9.76 -27.89 0.82
C HIS A 61 -9.49 -26.76 1.83
N GLY A 62 -9.77 -26.95 3.13
CA GLY A 62 -9.52 -25.92 4.14
C GLY A 62 -8.02 -25.58 4.29
N LYS A 63 -7.14 -26.59 4.35
CA LYS A 63 -5.68 -26.39 4.43
C LYS A 63 -5.10 -25.60 3.25
N PRO A 64 -5.35 -25.97 1.98
CA PRO A 64 -4.84 -25.20 0.85
C PRO A 64 -5.44 -23.79 0.80
N MET A 65 -6.71 -23.62 1.18
CA MET A 65 -7.35 -22.29 1.26
C MET A 65 -6.65 -21.40 2.30
N LEU A 66 -6.34 -21.94 3.48
CA LEU A 66 -5.63 -21.19 4.53
C LEU A 66 -4.22 -20.79 4.08
N ALA A 67 -3.46 -21.71 3.49
CA ALA A 67 -2.13 -21.42 2.97
C ALA A 67 -2.18 -20.34 1.87
N GLN A 68 -3.19 -20.38 1.00
CA GLN A 68 -3.38 -19.37 -0.03
C GLN A 68 -3.73 -18.00 0.57
N ALA A 69 -4.63 -17.93 1.56
CA ALA A 69 -4.98 -16.70 2.24
C ALA A 69 -3.77 -16.10 3.00
N GLN A 70 -3.00 -16.94 3.69
CA GLN A 70 -1.76 -16.53 4.36
C GLN A 70 -0.76 -15.95 3.36
N LYS A 71 -0.58 -16.58 2.19
CA LYS A 71 0.33 -16.06 1.17
C LYS A 71 -0.11 -14.71 0.62
N ARG A 72 -1.42 -14.52 0.43
CA ARG A 72 -1.96 -13.21 0.01
C ARG A 72 -1.75 -12.15 1.10
N LEU A 73 -1.92 -12.50 2.38
CA LEU A 73 -1.64 -11.58 3.49
C LEU A 73 -0.20 -11.09 3.51
N GLU A 74 0.78 -11.99 3.37
CA GLU A 74 2.20 -11.61 3.27
C GLU A 74 2.45 -10.58 2.16
N ASN A 75 1.86 -10.81 0.98
CA ASN A 75 1.99 -9.92 -0.16
C ASN A 75 1.34 -8.55 0.10
N LEU A 76 0.17 -8.51 0.74
CA LEU A 76 -0.51 -7.26 1.08
C LEU A 76 0.24 -6.46 2.15
N GLU A 77 0.84 -7.13 3.13
CA GLU A 77 1.70 -6.49 4.14
C GLU A 77 2.97 -5.90 3.52
N ALA A 78 3.56 -6.58 2.53
CA ALA A 78 4.67 -6.04 1.74
C ALA A 78 4.25 -4.78 0.97
N ILE A 79 3.09 -4.77 0.31
CA ILE A 79 2.57 -3.56 -0.37
C ILE A 79 2.35 -2.43 0.65
N ARG A 80 1.77 -2.72 1.82
CA ARG A 80 1.55 -1.71 2.87
C ARG A 80 2.86 -1.05 3.29
N THR A 81 3.91 -1.86 3.44
CA THR A 81 5.26 -1.37 3.76
C THR A 81 5.79 -0.45 2.65
N LEU A 82 5.63 -0.85 1.38
CA LEU A 82 6.05 -0.01 0.25
C LEU A 82 5.28 1.31 0.17
N GLU A 83 3.98 1.30 0.45
CA GLU A 83 3.14 2.51 0.51
C GLU A 83 3.64 3.46 1.60
N GLN A 84 3.91 2.95 2.80
CA GLN A 84 4.44 3.75 3.91
C GLN A 84 5.80 4.37 3.59
N VAL A 85 6.71 3.59 3.00
CA VAL A 85 8.03 4.08 2.57
C VAL A 85 7.89 5.16 1.50
N THR A 86 7.00 4.95 0.53
CA THR A 86 6.71 5.90 -0.54
C THR A 86 6.15 7.22 0.02
N THR A 87 5.16 7.13 0.89
CA THR A 87 4.53 8.29 1.54
C THR A 87 5.55 9.06 2.39
N ALA A 88 6.41 8.37 3.14
CA ALA A 88 7.48 9.01 3.90
C ALA A 88 8.52 9.70 2.99
N HIS A 89 8.95 9.05 1.91
CA HIS A 89 9.93 9.59 0.96
C HIS A 89 9.45 10.89 0.31
N PHE A 90 8.22 10.89 -0.23
CA PHE A 90 7.69 12.07 -0.92
C PHE A 90 7.30 13.21 0.05
N ARG A 91 6.88 12.90 1.28
CA ARG A 91 6.68 13.93 2.31
C ARG A 91 7.99 14.62 2.73
N ALA A 92 9.09 13.86 2.81
CA ALA A 92 10.40 14.39 3.14
C ALA A 92 10.93 15.34 2.05
N THR A 93 10.67 15.03 0.77
CA THR A 93 11.10 15.90 -0.35
C THR A 93 10.36 17.23 -0.41
N GLU A 94 9.11 17.30 0.04
CA GLU A 94 8.35 18.57 0.10
C GLU A 94 8.81 19.48 1.25
N SER A 95 9.28 18.89 2.35
CA SER A 95 9.72 19.65 3.53
C SER A 95 11.14 20.24 3.40
N GLY A 96 11.92 19.79 2.41
CA GLY A 96 13.29 20.27 2.15
C GLY A 96 13.41 21.48 1.23
N SER A 97 12.30 22.02 0.69
CA SER A 97 12.33 23.05 -0.35
C SER A 97 12.24 24.51 0.14
N THR A 98 12.25 24.76 1.46
CA THR A 98 12.26 26.14 1.99
C THR A 98 13.54 26.41 2.77
N THR A 99 14.52 27.06 2.13
CA THR A 99 15.41 28.14 2.67
C THR A 99 16.77 28.11 1.97
N SER A 100 16.96 28.97 0.97
CA SER A 100 18.20 29.75 0.79
C SER A 100 17.99 30.76 -0.35
N ALA A 101 17.32 31.87 -0.05
CA ALA A 101 17.32 33.06 -0.89
C ALA A 101 16.91 34.27 -0.05
N ALA A 102 17.90 34.85 0.65
CA ALA A 102 17.94 36.28 0.99
C ALA A 102 19.34 36.61 1.50
N ASP A 103 20.29 36.74 0.57
CA ASP A 103 21.41 37.67 0.73
C ASP A 103 20.87 39.08 0.47
N PRO A 104 21.03 40.05 1.38
CA PRO A 104 21.07 41.44 1.01
C PRO A 104 22.52 41.93 1.16
N SER A 105 23.27 41.83 0.07
CA SER A 105 24.54 42.54 -0.07
C SER A 105 24.32 43.85 -0.83
N GLY A 106 24.78 44.95 -0.22
CA GLY A 106 24.89 46.29 -0.80
C GLY A 106 23.63 47.15 -0.65
N ASN A 107 23.69 48.46 -0.47
CA ASN A 107 24.74 49.46 -0.32
C ASN A 107 23.97 50.79 -0.17
N ASN A 108 24.45 51.72 0.66
CA ASN A 108 24.36 53.18 0.51
C ASN A 108 25.00 53.74 1.79
N GLY A 109 26.14 54.43 1.77
CA GLY A 109 26.55 55.44 0.80
C GLY A 109 26.23 56.80 1.43
N GLN A 110 27.28 57.44 1.96
CA GLN A 110 27.37 58.75 2.64
C GLN A 110 27.21 58.76 4.16
#